data_AF-A0A8T4WGC5-F1
#
_entry.id   AF-A0A8T4WGC5-F1
#
_cell.length_a   1.000
_cell.length_b   1.000
_cell.length_c   1.000
_cell.angle_alpha   90.00
_cell.angle_beta   90.00
_cell.angle_gamma   90.00
#
_symmetry.space_group_name_H-M   'P 1'
#
loop_
_entity.id
_entity.type
_entity.pdbx_description
1 polymer ?
#
loop_
_entity_poly.entity_id
_entity_poly.type
_entity_poly.pdbx_seq_one_letter_code
_entity_poly.pdbx_strand_id
1 'polypeptide(L)'
;MTYAFVVFYRFKLLSPEESKKAREFWLQFTEEEWPKDIEIVGDFSYAWGSEWNGFLMLQTEEAERFFQFWPKFRDKTRWYVDNTRTIIGLKRTGELIKE
;
A
#
# COMPACT_ATOMS: atom_id res chain seq x y z
N MET A 1 7.12 18.60 0.76
CA MET A 1 8.11 17.50 0.86
C MET A 1 7.33 16.22 0.67
N THR A 2 7.60 15.46 -0.38
CA THR A 2 6.83 14.26 -0.66
C THR A 2 7.37 13.08 0.14
N TYR A 3 6.50 12.46 0.94
CA TYR A 3 6.75 11.17 1.56
C TYR A 3 6.38 10.07 0.58
N ALA A 4 7.25 9.06 0.47
CA ALA A 4 7.00 7.86 -0.31
C ALA A 4 6.87 6.66 0.62
N PHE A 5 5.89 5.80 0.34
CA PHE A 5 5.61 4.58 1.09
C PHE A 5 5.65 3.40 0.13
N VAL A 6 6.46 2.39 0.43
CA VAL A 6 6.40 1.08 -0.23
C VAL A 6 5.77 0.12 0.74
N VAL A 7 4.56 -0.33 0.41
CA VAL A 7 3.75 -1.21 1.24
C VAL A 7 3.74 -2.59 0.62
N PHE A 8 4.56 -3.49 1.14
CA PHE A 8 4.48 -4.90 0.78
C PHE A 8 3.30 -5.56 1.48
N TYR A 9 2.64 -6.49 0.77
CA TYR A 9 1.57 -7.30 1.33
C TYR A 9 1.77 -8.79 1.03
N ARG A 10 1.25 -9.61 1.94
CA ARG A 10 1.16 -11.06 1.79
C ARG A 10 -0.28 -11.47 1.98
N PHE A 11 -0.84 -12.19 1.01
CA PHE A 11 -2.17 -12.74 1.13
C PHE A 11 -2.15 -13.99 2.00
N LYS A 12 -3.29 -14.27 2.63
CA LYS A 12 -3.55 -15.60 3.19
C LYS A 12 -3.65 -16.62 2.05
N LEU A 13 -3.68 -17.90 2.42
CA LEU A 13 -4.12 -18.92 1.48
C LEU A 13 -5.61 -18.73 1.24
N LEU A 14 -5.98 -18.30 0.02
CA LEU A 14 -7.36 -18.02 -0.36
C LEU A 14 -7.86 -19.07 -1.35
N SER A 15 -9.13 -19.44 -1.23
CA SER A 15 -9.83 -20.15 -2.30
C SER A 15 -10.02 -19.25 -3.54
N PRO A 16 -10.37 -19.83 -4.70
CA PRO A 16 -10.67 -19.03 -5.89
C PRO A 16 -11.81 -18.03 -5.69
N GLU A 17 -12.83 -18.39 -4.92
CA GLU A 17 -13.96 -17.50 -4.60
C GLU A 17 -13.53 -16.33 -3.71
N GLU A 18 -12.73 -16.60 -2.67
CA GLU A 18 -12.21 -15.56 -1.79
C GLU A 18 -11.25 -14.63 -2.53
N SER A 19 -10.43 -15.15 -3.44
CA SER A 19 -9.55 -14.35 -4.30
C SER A 19 -10.34 -13.40 -5.19
N LYS A 20 -11.47 -13.87 -5.75
CA LYS A 20 -12.38 -13.02 -6.52
C LYS A 20 -12.99 -11.92 -5.66
N LYS A 21 -13.51 -12.27 -4.47
CA LYS A 21 -14.06 -11.29 -3.51
C LYS A 21 -13.02 -10.27 -3.07
N ALA A 22 -11.77 -10.69 -2.86
CA ALA A 22 -10.69 -9.80 -2.45
C ALA A 22 -10.37 -8.78 -3.54
N ARG A 23 -10.38 -9.21 -4.80
CA ARG A 23 -10.19 -8.32 -5.95
C ARG A 23 -11.33 -7.32 -6.11
N GLU A 24 -12.58 -7.78 -5.99
CA GLU A 24 -13.76 -6.91 -6.06
C GLU A 24 -13.76 -5.89 -4.92
N PHE A 25 -13.46 -6.33 -3.70
CA PHE A 25 -13.28 -5.45 -2.54
C PHE A 25 -12.18 -4.41 -2.77
N TRP A 26 -11.02 -4.82 -3.30
CA TRP A 26 -9.90 -3.90 -3.55
C TRP A 26 -10.30 -2.77 -4.49
N LEU A 27 -10.94 -3.12 -5.62
CA LEU A 27 -11.41 -2.14 -6.61
C LEU A 27 -12.40 -1.15 -5.97
N GLN A 28 -13.43 -1.65 -5.30
CA GLN A 28 -14.41 -0.80 -4.64
C GLN A 28 -13.77 0.10 -3.58
N PHE A 29 -12.90 -0.46 -2.74
CA PHE A 29 -12.22 0.28 -1.69
C PHE A 29 -11.36 1.41 -2.25
N THR A 30 -10.61 1.16 -3.33
CA THR A 30 -9.78 2.18 -3.97
C THR A 30 -10.60 3.31 -4.62
N GLU A 31 -11.82 3.02 -5.07
CA GLU A 31 -12.70 3.99 -5.71
C GLU A 31 -13.49 4.83 -4.69
N GLU A 32 -14.02 4.19 -3.64
CA GLU A 32 -15.00 4.81 -2.74
C GLU A 32 -14.37 5.37 -1.46
N GLU A 33 -13.31 4.73 -0.96
CA GLU A 33 -12.82 4.95 0.41
C GLU A 33 -11.38 5.46 0.47
N TRP A 34 -10.67 5.46 -0.66
CA TRP A 34 -9.29 5.88 -0.70
C TRP A 34 -9.15 7.38 -0.43
N PRO A 35 -8.26 7.80 0.48
CA PRO A 35 -8.05 9.21 0.80
C PRO A 35 -7.44 9.95 -0.39
N LYS A 36 -8.03 11.09 -0.75
CA LYS A 36 -7.65 11.89 -1.94
C LYS A 36 -6.24 12.48 -1.86
N ASP A 37 -5.71 12.60 -0.66
CA ASP A 37 -4.43 13.17 -0.28
C ASP A 37 -3.29 12.13 -0.21
N ILE A 38 -3.60 10.85 -0.47
CA ILE A 38 -2.62 9.78 -0.65
C ILE A 38 -2.73 9.26 -2.07
N GLU A 39 -1.73 9.55 -2.89
CA GLU A 39 -1.66 9.08 -4.26
C GLU A 39 -1.15 7.64 -4.33
N ILE A 40 -1.83 6.79 -5.11
CA ILE A 40 -1.30 5.48 -5.52
C ILE A 40 -0.45 5.71 -6.78
N VAL A 41 0.87 5.69 -6.61
CA VAL A 41 1.84 5.84 -7.71
C VAL A 41 1.98 4.54 -8.50
N GLY A 42 1.77 3.41 -7.83
CA GLY A 42 1.70 2.12 -8.49
C GLY A 42 1.13 1.02 -7.60
N ASP A 43 0.42 0.09 -8.23
CA ASP A 43 -0.12 -1.14 -7.62
C ASP A 43 0.46 -2.34 -8.36
N PHE A 44 1.31 -3.11 -7.67
CA PHE A 44 2.10 -4.18 -8.27
C PHE A 44 1.65 -5.52 -7.72
N SER A 45 1.11 -6.36 -8.60
CA SER A 45 0.60 -7.70 -8.24
C SER A 45 1.68 -8.71 -7.85
N TYR A 46 2.96 -8.41 -8.16
CA TYR A 46 4.09 -9.31 -7.92
C TYR A 46 5.28 -8.57 -7.30
N ALA A 47 5.88 -9.15 -6.25
CA ALA A 47 7.12 -8.71 -5.63
C ALA A 47 8.23 -9.78 -5.76
N TRP A 48 8.62 -10.11 -7.00
CA TRP A 48 9.62 -11.15 -7.27
C TRP A 48 10.97 -10.87 -6.58
N GLY A 49 11.65 -11.94 -6.17
CA GLY A 49 12.87 -11.84 -5.36
C GLY A 49 12.60 -11.51 -3.88
N SER A 50 11.34 -11.57 -3.44
CA SER A 50 10.94 -11.38 -2.04
C SER A 50 9.94 -12.45 -1.60
N GLU A 51 9.65 -12.50 -0.29
CA GLU A 51 8.61 -13.34 0.32
C GLU A 51 7.20 -12.72 0.25
N TRP A 52 7.06 -11.54 -0.35
CA TRP A 52 5.80 -10.81 -0.45
C TRP A 52 5.07 -11.15 -1.75
N ASN A 53 3.74 -11.09 -1.73
CA ASN A 53 2.97 -11.32 -2.95
C ASN A 53 3.11 -10.14 -3.91
N GLY A 54 2.90 -8.92 -3.41
CA GLY A 54 2.97 -7.69 -4.19
C GLY A 54 3.24 -6.49 -3.30
N PHE A 55 3.17 -5.30 -3.87
CA PHE A 55 3.34 -4.06 -3.12
C PHE A 55 2.60 -2.88 -3.74
N LEU A 56 2.28 -1.88 -2.90
CA LEU A 56 1.80 -0.57 -3.31
C LEU A 56 2.93 0.45 -3.17
N MET A 57 3.01 1.37 -4.12
CA MET A 57 3.83 2.57 -4.01
C MET A 57 2.91 3.76 -3.84
N LEU A 58 3.01 4.43 -2.69
CA LEU A 58 2.14 5.56 -2.35
C LEU A 58 2.96 6.82 -2.14
N GLN A 59 2.37 7.98 -2.41
CA GLN A 59 2.96 9.29 -2.11
C GLN A 59 1.95 10.21 -1.43
N THR A 60 2.44 11.06 -0.52
CA THR A 60 1.67 12.17 0.06
C THR A 60 2.60 13.29 0.51
N GLU A 61 2.10 14.52 0.55
CA GLU A 61 2.81 15.66 1.14
C GLU A 61 2.65 15.72 2.68
N GLU A 62 1.69 14.96 3.24
CA GLU A 62 1.37 14.94 4.68
C GLU A 62 1.47 13.52 5.26
N ALA A 63 2.62 13.17 5.86
CA ALA A 63 2.82 11.83 6.44
C ALA A 63 1.77 11.43 7.48
N GLU A 64 1.24 12.39 8.25
CA GLU A 64 0.21 12.13 9.27
C GLU A 64 -1.05 11.49 8.66
N ARG A 65 -1.42 11.89 7.44
CA ARG A 65 -2.58 11.35 6.73
C ARG A 65 -2.45 9.88 6.46
N PHE A 66 -1.26 9.46 6.05
CA PHE A 66 -0.94 8.04 5.90
C PHE A 66 -1.11 7.30 7.24
N PHE A 67 -0.57 7.83 8.34
CA PHE A 67 -0.68 7.17 9.65
C PHE A 67 -2.11 7.11 10.21
N GLN A 68 -2.97 8.06 9.85
CA GLN A 68 -4.40 8.04 10.21
C GLN A 68 -5.21 7.04 9.36
N PHE A 69 -4.88 6.94 8.06
CA PHE A 69 -5.53 6.02 7.13
C PHE A 69 -5.10 4.57 7.32
N TRP A 70 -3.80 4.34 7.52
CA TRP A 70 -3.17 3.02 7.47
C TRP A 70 -3.75 1.98 8.44
N PRO A 71 -4.11 2.32 9.70
CA PRO A 71 -4.80 1.38 10.59
C PRO A 71 -6.15 0.92 10.04
N LYS A 72 -6.94 1.83 9.44
CA LYS A 72 -8.25 1.52 8.84
C LYS A 72 -8.09 0.61 7.63
N PHE A 73 -7.08 0.90 6.81
CA PHE A 73 -6.72 0.05 5.67
C PHE A 73 -6.43 -1.38 6.12
N ARG A 74 -5.50 -1.55 7.07
CA ARG A 74 -5.12 -2.88 7.57
C ARG A 74 -6.28 -3.64 8.19
N ASP A 75 -7.16 -2.95 8.90
CA ASP A 75 -8.36 -3.58 9.50
C ASP A 75 -9.28 -4.14 8.41
N LYS A 76 -9.58 -3.34 7.38
CA LYS A 76 -10.44 -3.73 6.27
C LYS A 76 -9.86 -4.83 5.40
N THR A 77 -8.55 -4.89 5.25
CA THR A 77 -7.89 -5.93 4.44
C THR A 77 -7.52 -7.17 5.24
N ARG A 78 -7.64 -7.16 6.58
CA ARG A 78 -7.18 -8.24 7.47
C ARG A 78 -7.79 -9.61 7.16
N TRP A 79 -8.97 -9.65 6.55
CA TRP A 79 -9.61 -10.93 6.23
C TRP A 79 -8.86 -11.70 5.13
N TYR A 80 -8.22 -11.03 4.17
CA TYR A 80 -7.48 -11.64 3.05
C TYR A 80 -5.97 -11.34 3.02
N VAL A 81 -5.52 -10.28 3.69
CA VAL A 81 -4.09 -9.95 3.86
C VAL A 81 -3.62 -10.53 5.19
N ASP A 82 -2.59 -11.37 5.13
CA ASP A 82 -1.94 -12.00 6.28
C ASP A 82 -0.99 -11.04 6.98
N ASN A 83 -0.09 -10.41 6.21
CA ASN A 83 0.94 -9.56 6.75
C ASN A 83 1.27 -8.40 5.79
N THR A 84 1.83 -7.33 6.35
CA THR A 84 2.29 -6.15 5.60
C THR A 84 3.63 -5.68 6.13
N ARG A 85 4.45 -5.09 5.26
CA ARG A 85 5.66 -4.37 5.65
C ARG A 85 5.72 -3.05 4.91
N THR A 86 5.91 -1.97 5.65
CA THR A 86 5.98 -0.63 5.08
C THR A 86 7.41 -0.09 5.19
N ILE A 87 7.95 0.37 4.08
CA ILE A 87 9.18 1.18 4.01
C ILE A 87 8.75 2.62 3.74
N ILE A 88 9.27 3.56 4.51
CA ILE A 88 8.94 4.99 4.40
C ILE A 88 10.22 5.74 4.02
N GLY A 89 10.10 6.65 3.06
CA GLY A 89 11.20 7.52 2.64
C GLY A 89 10.72 8.93 2.32
N LEU A 90 11.67 9.85 2.28
CA LEU A 90 11.46 11.21 1.78
C LEU A 90 11.97 11.29 0.33
N LYS A 91 11.12 11.73 -0.58
CA LYS A 91 11.48 11.93 -1.99
C LYS A 91 12.46 13.10 -2.08
N ARG A 92 13.61 12.87 -2.72
CA ARG A 92 14.58 13.93 -2.99
C ARG A 92 14.09 14.79 -4.14
N THR A 93 14.09 16.10 -3.93
CA THR A 93 14.00 17.10 -5.00
C THR A 93 15.41 17.62 -5.28
N GLY A 94 16.13 16.94 -6.17
CA GLY A 94 17.26 17.53 -6.92
C GLY A 94 18.61 17.78 -6.23
N GLU A 95 18.75 17.78 -4.90
CA GLU A 95 20.04 18.11 -4.26
C GLU A 95 20.74 16.89 -3.62
N LEU A 96 21.97 16.64 -4.07
CA LEU A 96 22.91 15.69 -3.50
C LEU A 96 23.37 16.19 -2.13
N ILE A 97 23.00 15.49 -1.06
CA ILE A 97 23.57 15.72 0.27
C ILE A 97 25.03 15.28 0.21
N LYS A 98 25.97 16.23 0.32
CA LYS A 98 27.32 15.94 0.78
C LYS A 98 27.19 15.65 2.28
N GLU A 99 27.44 14.40 2.66
CA GLU A 99 27.65 14.03 4.06
C GLU A 99 28.85 14.80 4.65
#